data_AF-A0A0S9PT27-F1
#
_entry.id   AF-A0A0S9PT27-F1
#
_cell.length_a   1.000
_cell.length_b   1.000
_cell.length_c   1.000
_cell.angle_alpha   90.00
_cell.angle_beta   90.00
_cell.angle_gamma   90.00
#
_symmetry.space_group_name_H-M   'P 1'
#
loop_
_entity.id
_entity.type
_entity.pdbx_description
1 polymer ?
#
loop_
_entity_poly.entity_id
_entity_poly.type
_entity_poly.pdbx_seq_one_letter_code
_entity_poly.pdbx_strand_id
1 'polypeptide(L)'
;MTSTPNYEVPAEMRDFAEKSVDQARKAFDSFISAARRTADTVQGSAETARTSAHDVSARGFEFAEQNVTAAFDLAQKLVRSRDLQEAMQHQAEFVRSQFAAIQAQAKEFGGLAQTAMQQSAEKAKGVMQESAEQARKAMEQGAEAARKAGADTEQALRNATNN
;
A
#
# COMPACT_ATOMS: atom_id res chain seq x y z
N MET A 1 26.81 21.35 -48.27
CA MET A 1 25.67 20.84 -47.48
C MET A 1 26.06 19.44 -47.02
N THR A 2 26.47 19.28 -45.77
CA THR A 2 26.86 17.98 -45.22
C THR A 2 25.59 17.22 -44.87
N SER A 3 25.21 16.28 -45.74
CA SER A 3 24.14 15.33 -45.49
C SER A 3 24.53 14.47 -44.30
N THR A 4 23.89 14.69 -43.15
CA THR A 4 23.98 13.76 -42.02
C THR A 4 23.51 12.40 -42.52
N PRO A 5 24.33 11.33 -42.46
CA PRO A 5 23.88 10.02 -42.88
C PRO A 5 22.67 9.64 -42.00
N ASN A 6 21.52 9.38 -42.64
CA ASN A 6 20.37 8.82 -41.94
C ASN A 6 20.82 7.51 -41.30
N TYR A 7 20.92 7.52 -39.97
CA TYR A 7 21.24 6.34 -39.20
C TYR A 7 20.01 5.43 -39.19
N GLU A 8 20.03 4.41 -40.05
CA GLU A 8 19.00 3.37 -40.13
C GLU A 8 19.56 2.07 -39.54
N VAL A 9 18.81 1.47 -38.61
CA VAL A 9 19.21 0.20 -37.99
C VAL A 9 18.98 -0.95 -39.01
N PRO A 10 19.98 -1.82 -39.26
CA PRO A 10 19.83 -2.98 -40.15
C PRO A 10 18.71 -3.92 -39.73
N ALA A 11 17.98 -4.50 -40.69
CA ALA A 11 16.79 -5.31 -40.42
C ALA A 11 17.09 -6.58 -39.61
N GLU A 12 18.22 -7.23 -39.86
CA GLU A 12 18.63 -8.46 -39.18
C GLU A 12 18.93 -8.21 -37.69
N MET A 13 19.54 -7.05 -37.38
CA MET A 13 19.77 -6.63 -35.99
C MET A 13 18.46 -6.31 -35.28
N ARG A 14 17.51 -5.70 -36.00
CA ARG A 14 16.16 -5.42 -35.52
C ARG A 14 15.42 -6.71 -35.14
N ASP A 15 15.37 -7.67 -36.07
CA ASP A 15 14.68 -8.95 -35.89
C ASP A 15 15.29 -9.76 -34.75
N PHE A 16 16.63 -9.77 -34.65
CA PHE A 16 17.31 -10.45 -33.55
C PHE A 16 16.98 -9.82 -32.19
N ALA A 17 17.00 -8.49 -32.13
CA ALA A 17 16.64 -7.78 -30.92
C ALA A 17 15.15 -7.96 -30.56
N GLU A 18 14.23 -7.99 -31.53
CA GLU A 18 12.80 -8.25 -31.28
C GLU A 18 12.61 -9.61 -30.65
N LYS A 19 13.21 -10.64 -31.26
CA LYS A 19 13.17 -12.01 -30.73
C LYS A 19 13.78 -12.09 -29.33
N SER A 20 14.82 -11.32 -29.05
CA SER A 20 15.47 -11.30 -27.74
C SER A 20 14.59 -10.65 -26.67
N VAL A 21 13.96 -9.51 -27.00
CA VAL A 21 13.00 -8.82 -26.11
C VAL A 21 11.79 -9.70 -25.83
N ASP A 22 11.24 -10.35 -26.86
CA ASP A 22 10.09 -11.25 -26.70
C ASP A 22 10.42 -12.47 -25.84
N GLN A 23 11.62 -13.05 -26.00
CA GLN A 23 12.08 -14.16 -25.16
C GLN A 23 12.28 -13.74 -23.71
N ALA A 24 12.89 -12.57 -23.49
CA ALA A 24 13.08 -12.02 -22.15
C ALA A 24 11.75 -11.73 -21.45
N ARG A 25 10.78 -11.15 -22.17
CA ARG A 25 9.42 -10.94 -21.66
C ARG A 25 8.76 -12.25 -21.23
N LYS A 26 8.78 -13.27 -22.09
CA LYS A 26 8.22 -14.60 -21.76
C LYS A 26 8.86 -15.23 -20.52
N ALA A 27 10.18 -15.11 -20.39
CA ALA A 27 10.90 -15.62 -19.22
C ALA A 27 10.49 -14.87 -17.95
N PHE A 28 10.36 -13.54 -18.03
CA PHE A 28 9.90 -12.71 -16.92
C PHE A 28 8.45 -13.04 -16.51
N ASP A 29 7.53 -13.15 -17.47
CA ASP A 29 6.13 -13.48 -17.21
C ASP A 29 5.98 -14.84 -16.51
N SER A 30 6.77 -15.83 -16.95
CA SER A 30 6.84 -17.15 -16.31
C SER A 30 7.35 -17.06 -14.87
N PHE A 31 8.42 -16.28 -14.66
CA PHE A 31 9.00 -16.07 -13.33
C PHE A 31 8.02 -15.40 -12.37
N ILE A 32 7.37 -14.30 -12.78
CA ILE A 32 6.37 -13.60 -11.95
C ILE A 32 5.17 -14.48 -11.66
N SER A 33 4.71 -15.27 -12.65
CA SER A 33 3.63 -16.23 -12.44
C SER A 33 3.98 -17.27 -11.37
N ALA A 34 5.23 -17.78 -11.37
CA ALA A 34 5.71 -18.70 -10.34
C ALA A 34 5.87 -18.03 -8.97
N ALA A 35 6.36 -16.78 -8.94
CA ALA A 35 6.51 -15.99 -7.73
C ALA A 35 5.14 -15.72 -7.06
N ARG A 36 4.13 -15.32 -7.84
CA ARG A 36 2.74 -15.12 -7.38
C ARG A 36 2.17 -16.39 -6.76
N ARG A 37 2.24 -17.52 -7.47
CA ARG A 37 1.78 -18.81 -6.93
C ARG A 37 2.45 -19.17 -5.62
N THR A 38 3.75 -18.93 -5.51
CA THR A 38 4.50 -19.18 -4.27
C THR A 38 4.02 -18.28 -3.13
N ALA A 39 3.84 -16.98 -3.39
CA ALA A 39 3.30 -16.03 -2.43
C ALA A 39 1.90 -16.45 -1.95
N ASP A 40 1.01 -16.83 -2.88
CA ASP A 40 -0.35 -17.29 -2.57
C ASP A 40 -0.34 -18.59 -1.73
N THR A 41 0.58 -19.52 -2.02
CA THR A 41 0.70 -20.81 -1.30
C THR A 41 1.22 -20.61 0.12
N VAL A 42 2.17 -19.67 0.31
CA VAL A 42 2.68 -19.28 1.64
C VAL A 42 1.61 -18.54 2.45
N GLN A 43 0.74 -17.77 1.79
CA GLN A 43 -0.39 -17.07 2.41
C GLN A 43 -1.52 -18.01 2.85
N GLY A 44 -1.81 -19.06 2.08
CA GLY A 44 -2.85 -20.05 2.41
C GLY A 44 -2.60 -20.86 3.69
N SER A 45 -1.41 -20.77 4.28
CA SER A 45 -1.01 -21.51 5.49
C SER A 45 -0.97 -20.65 6.76
N ALA A 46 -1.19 -19.33 6.66
CA ALA A 46 -1.14 -18.41 7.80
C ALA A 46 -2.43 -17.57 7.87
N GLU A 47 -3.43 -18.11 8.55
CA GLU A 47 -4.71 -17.47 8.84
C GLU A 47 -4.56 -15.99 9.26
N THR A 48 -5.04 -15.09 8.39
CA THR A 48 -5.89 -13.92 8.72
C THR A 48 -5.32 -12.74 9.55
N ALA A 49 -4.04 -12.68 9.95
CA ALA A 49 -3.64 -11.71 10.99
C ALA A 49 -2.71 -10.49 10.65
N ARG A 50 -2.31 -10.17 9.40
CA ARG A 50 -1.37 -9.03 9.16
C ARG A 50 -1.78 -8.02 8.07
N THR A 51 -2.85 -7.29 8.35
CA THR A 51 -3.54 -6.29 7.49
C THR A 51 -2.82 -4.94 7.30
N SER A 52 -1.52 -4.92 7.04
CA SER A 52 -0.85 -3.69 6.52
C SER A 52 0.42 -4.03 5.76
N ALA A 53 1.23 -4.94 6.32
CA ALA A 53 2.44 -5.43 5.66
C ALA A 53 2.13 -6.24 4.39
N HIS A 54 1.02 -6.98 4.39
CA HIS A 54 0.51 -7.69 3.22
C HIS A 54 0.21 -6.73 2.07
N ASP A 55 -0.59 -5.71 2.31
CA ASP A 55 -1.01 -4.75 1.29
C ASP A 55 0.17 -3.95 0.73
N VAL A 56 1.17 -3.65 1.56
CA VAL A 56 2.41 -3.01 1.12
C VAL A 56 3.23 -3.96 0.24
N SER A 57 3.35 -5.24 0.60
CA SER A 57 4.07 -6.22 -0.21
C SER A 57 3.39 -6.49 -1.56
N ALA A 58 2.06 -6.64 -1.58
CA ALA A 58 1.28 -6.84 -2.79
C ALA A 58 1.40 -5.65 -3.74
N ARG A 59 1.28 -4.42 -3.22
CA ARG A 59 1.50 -3.19 -4.02
C ARG A 59 2.93 -3.05 -4.51
N GLY A 60 3.92 -3.45 -3.70
CA GLY A 60 5.32 -3.49 -4.13
C GLY A 60 5.54 -4.40 -5.34
N PHE A 61 4.94 -5.59 -5.33
CA PHE A 61 4.95 -6.50 -6.48
C PHE A 61 4.26 -5.89 -7.69
N GLU A 62 3.10 -5.27 -7.50
CA GLU A 62 2.32 -4.63 -8.57
C GLU A 62 3.11 -3.49 -9.24
N PHE A 63 3.78 -2.65 -8.45
CA PHE A 63 4.64 -1.58 -8.98
C PHE A 63 5.86 -2.13 -9.71
N ALA A 64 6.47 -3.20 -9.21
CA ALA A 64 7.59 -3.85 -9.90
C ALA A 64 7.13 -4.43 -11.25
N GLU A 65 5.99 -5.10 -11.29
CA GLU A 65 5.38 -5.66 -12.50
C GLU A 65 5.05 -4.56 -13.53
N GLN A 66 4.45 -3.46 -13.09
CA GLN A 66 4.15 -2.31 -13.95
C GLN A 66 5.43 -1.66 -14.53
N ASN A 67 6.46 -1.47 -13.70
CA ASN A 67 7.72 -0.87 -14.16
C ASN A 67 8.46 -1.76 -15.15
N VAL A 68 8.52 -3.07 -14.91
CA VAL A 68 9.17 -4.01 -15.82
C VAL A 68 8.38 -4.12 -17.13
N THR A 69 7.04 -4.16 -17.07
CA THR A 69 6.18 -4.15 -18.26
C THR A 69 6.42 -2.91 -19.11
N ALA A 70 6.43 -1.72 -18.49
CA ALA A 70 6.69 -0.46 -19.18
C ALA A 70 8.09 -0.42 -19.81
N ALA A 71 9.10 -1.00 -19.15
CA ALA A 71 10.46 -1.12 -19.69
C ALA A 71 10.51 -2.05 -20.91
N PHE A 72 9.80 -3.19 -20.88
CA PHE A 72 9.70 -4.07 -22.04
C PHE A 72 8.94 -3.43 -23.20
N ASP A 73 7.87 -2.67 -22.93
CA ASP A 73 7.13 -1.93 -23.96
C ASP A 73 8.02 -0.90 -24.65
N LEU A 74 8.80 -0.13 -23.88
CA LEU A 74 9.78 0.79 -24.42
C LEU A 74 10.86 0.04 -25.22
N ALA A 75 11.43 -1.04 -24.68
CA ALA A 75 12.44 -1.84 -25.38
C ALA A 75 11.92 -2.37 -26.72
N GLN A 76 10.67 -2.82 -26.77
CA GLN A 76 10.03 -3.31 -27.98
C GLN A 76 9.80 -2.18 -29.01
N LYS A 77 9.36 -1.00 -28.54
CA LYS A 77 9.23 0.20 -29.38
C LYS A 77 10.59 0.68 -29.93
N LEU A 78 11.62 0.70 -29.10
CA LEU A 78 12.97 1.10 -29.48
C LEU A 78 13.58 0.14 -30.51
N VAL A 79 13.42 -1.16 -30.31
CA VAL A 79 13.91 -2.14 -31.27
C VAL A 79 13.16 -2.03 -32.59
N ARG A 80 11.86 -1.74 -32.60
CA ARG A 80 11.09 -1.54 -33.83
C ARG A 80 11.38 -0.23 -34.55
N SER A 81 12.02 0.73 -33.87
CA SER A 81 12.31 2.04 -34.45
C SER A 81 13.22 1.90 -35.66
N ARG A 82 12.93 2.69 -36.69
CA ARG A 82 13.69 2.72 -37.93
C ARG A 82 14.90 3.63 -37.83
N ASP A 83 14.76 4.72 -37.07
CA ASP A 83 15.76 5.74 -36.87
C ASP A 83 15.75 6.32 -35.44
N LEU A 84 16.73 7.16 -35.14
CA LEU A 84 16.89 7.81 -33.83
C LEU A 84 15.73 8.77 -33.49
N GLN A 85 15.07 9.34 -34.49
CA GLN A 85 13.99 10.29 -34.27
C GLN A 85 12.74 9.55 -33.75
N GLU A 86 12.41 8.40 -34.34
CA GLU A 86 11.35 7.50 -33.87
C GLU A 86 11.66 6.96 -32.47
N ALA A 87 12.91 6.57 -32.21
CA ALA A 87 13.36 6.14 -30.89
C ALA A 87 13.20 7.23 -29.81
N MET A 88 13.55 8.49 -30.13
CA MET A 88 13.36 9.63 -29.23
C MET A 88 11.89 9.92 -28.95
N GLN A 89 11.01 9.76 -29.95
CA GLN A 89 9.57 9.89 -29.74
C GLN A 89 9.05 8.84 -28.74
N HIS A 90 9.47 7.58 -28.88
CA HIS A 90 9.11 6.53 -27.94
C HIS A 90 9.66 6.78 -26.53
N GLN A 91 10.89 7.28 -26.41
CA GLN A 91 11.45 7.68 -25.12
C GLN A 91 10.64 8.81 -24.47
N ALA A 92 10.22 9.81 -25.24
CA ALA A 92 9.40 10.91 -24.73
C ALA A 92 8.01 10.43 -24.28
N GLU A 93 7.39 9.53 -25.04
CA GLU A 93 6.12 8.89 -24.69
C GLU A 93 6.24 8.09 -23.39
N PHE A 94 7.31 7.30 -23.24
CA PHE A 94 7.59 6.56 -22.02
C PHE A 94 7.79 7.47 -20.81
N VAL A 95 8.57 8.54 -20.92
CA VAL A 95 8.76 9.49 -19.81
C VAL A 95 7.42 10.10 -19.40
N ARG A 96 6.56 10.46 -20.37
CA ARG A 96 5.22 10.98 -20.11
C ARG A 96 4.33 9.95 -19.39
N SER A 97 4.33 8.70 -19.83
CA SER A 97 3.53 7.64 -19.19
C SER A 97 4.04 7.33 -17.78
N GLN A 98 5.36 7.29 -17.59
CA GLN A 98 5.96 7.09 -16.26
C GLN A 98 5.64 8.24 -15.31
N PHE A 99 5.64 9.49 -15.78
CA PHE A 99 5.22 10.63 -14.96
C PHE A 99 3.74 10.51 -14.52
N ALA A 100 2.86 10.10 -15.43
CA ALA A 100 1.45 9.88 -15.11
C ALA A 100 1.28 8.73 -14.09
N ALA A 101 2.03 7.64 -14.26
CA ALA A 101 2.02 6.51 -13.34
C ALA A 101 2.51 6.91 -11.93
N ILE A 102 3.62 7.64 -11.83
CA ILE A 102 4.15 8.17 -10.55
C ILE A 102 3.11 9.08 -9.89
N GLN A 103 2.43 9.93 -10.66
CA GLN A 103 1.42 10.84 -10.12
C GLN A 103 0.19 10.08 -9.61
N ALA A 104 -0.23 9.02 -10.28
CA ALA A 104 -1.29 8.12 -9.81
C ALA A 104 -0.87 7.38 -8.53
N GLN A 105 0.33 6.84 -8.52
CA GLN A 105 0.91 6.13 -7.38
C GLN A 105 1.03 7.04 -6.14
N ALA A 106 1.48 8.29 -6.32
CA ALA A 106 1.56 9.28 -5.24
C ALA A 106 0.19 9.62 -4.65
N LYS A 107 -0.86 9.71 -5.49
CA LYS A 107 -2.23 9.90 -5.02
C LYS A 107 -2.73 8.70 -4.20
N GLU A 108 -2.41 7.48 -4.64
CA GLU A 108 -2.79 6.27 -3.92
C GLU A 108 -2.11 6.21 -2.55
N PHE A 109 -0.81 6.49 -2.46
CA PHE A 109 -0.10 6.59 -1.19
C PHE A 109 -0.67 7.69 -0.28
N GLY A 110 -1.05 8.84 -0.83
CA GLY A 110 -1.72 9.90 -0.07
C GLY A 110 -3.06 9.45 0.51
N GLY A 111 -3.85 8.71 -0.27
CA GLY A 111 -5.10 8.09 0.19
C GLY A 111 -4.87 7.09 1.31
N LEU A 112 -3.89 6.19 1.17
CA LEU A 112 -3.54 5.21 2.20
C LEU A 112 -3.09 5.87 3.52
N ALA A 113 -2.27 6.91 3.44
CA ALA A 113 -1.81 7.65 4.61
C ALA A 113 -2.98 8.35 5.33
N GLN A 114 -3.91 8.94 4.58
CA GLN A 114 -5.11 9.55 5.13
C GLN A 114 -6.01 8.51 5.81
N THR A 115 -6.23 7.35 5.20
CA THR A 115 -7.00 6.26 5.81
C THR A 115 -6.35 5.75 7.09
N ALA A 116 -5.03 5.54 7.09
CA ALA A 116 -4.30 5.12 8.29
C ALA A 116 -4.41 6.16 9.43
N MET A 117 -4.35 7.46 9.09
CA MET A 117 -4.53 8.54 10.06
C MET A 117 -5.97 8.57 10.62
N GLN A 118 -6.98 8.42 9.77
CA GLN A 118 -8.38 8.33 10.21
C GLN A 118 -8.63 7.13 11.12
N GLN A 119 -8.12 5.95 10.77
CA GLN A 119 -8.23 4.76 11.62
C GLN A 119 -7.54 4.95 12.98
N SER A 120 -6.40 5.64 13.00
CA SER A 120 -5.68 5.97 14.23
C SER A 120 -6.46 6.96 15.10
N ALA A 121 -7.06 7.98 14.48
CA ALA A 121 -7.91 8.96 15.16
C ALA A 121 -9.17 8.32 15.77
N GLU A 122 -9.84 7.43 15.02
CA GLU A 122 -10.99 6.68 15.51
C GLU A 122 -10.61 5.74 16.67
N LYS A 123 -9.47 5.05 16.59
CA LYS A 123 -8.95 4.26 17.72
C LYS A 123 -8.67 5.11 18.95
N ALA A 124 -8.02 6.26 18.79
CA ALA A 124 -7.73 7.17 19.90
C ALA A 124 -9.01 7.69 20.56
N LYS A 125 -10.03 8.01 19.75
CA LYS A 125 -11.36 8.39 20.23
C LYS A 125 -12.04 7.26 21.00
N GLY A 126 -11.97 6.03 20.51
CA GLY A 126 -12.49 4.84 21.21
C GLY A 126 -11.84 4.65 22.59
N VAL A 127 -10.51 4.74 22.67
CA VAL A 127 -9.77 4.65 23.95
C VAL A 127 -10.16 5.77 24.91
N MET A 128 -10.35 6.99 24.41
CA MET A 128 -10.79 8.12 25.23
C MET A 128 -12.21 7.91 25.77
N GLN A 129 -13.11 7.37 24.96
CA GLN A 129 -14.48 7.05 25.37
C GLN A 129 -14.50 5.95 26.43
N GLU A 130 -13.75 4.87 26.24
CA GLU A 130 -13.61 3.81 27.26
C GLU A 130 -13.03 4.35 28.57
N SER A 131 -12.03 5.22 28.49
CA SER A 131 -11.41 5.83 29.67
C SER A 131 -12.40 6.72 30.43
N ALA A 132 -13.21 7.50 29.72
CA ALA A 132 -14.25 8.33 30.31
C ALA A 132 -15.35 7.49 30.96
N GLU A 133 -15.76 6.39 30.33
CA GLU A 133 -16.72 5.45 30.90
C GLU A 133 -16.18 4.74 32.15
N GLN A 134 -14.91 4.32 32.14
CA GLN A 134 -14.25 3.75 33.31
C GLN A 134 -14.17 4.74 34.47
N ALA A 135 -13.80 6.00 34.20
CA ALA A 135 -13.76 7.05 35.20
C ALA A 135 -15.15 7.34 35.80
N ARG A 136 -16.19 7.36 34.95
CA ARG A 136 -17.58 7.53 35.40
C ARG A 136 -18.02 6.39 36.30
N LYS A 137 -17.77 5.13 35.91
CA LYS A 137 -18.08 3.94 36.73
C LYS A 137 -17.35 3.98 38.07
N ALA A 138 -16.08 4.37 38.09
CA ALA A 138 -15.32 4.51 39.33
C ALA A 138 -15.91 5.60 40.26
N MET A 139 -16.36 6.73 39.70
CA MET A 139 -17.03 7.78 40.46
C MET A 139 -18.38 7.31 41.04
N GLU A 140 -19.20 6.63 40.24
CA GLU A 140 -20.48 6.09 40.67
C GLU A 140 -20.29 5.08 41.82
N GLN A 141 -19.33 4.16 41.69
CA GLN A 141 -18.97 3.21 42.75
C GLN A 141 -18.48 3.91 44.03
N GLY A 142 -17.65 4.95 43.90
CA GLY A 142 -17.18 5.73 45.05
C GLY A 142 -18.31 6.49 45.76
N ALA A 143 -19.23 7.07 45.00
CA ALA A 143 -20.39 7.78 45.53
C ALA A 143 -21.36 6.82 46.25
N GLU A 144 -21.59 5.63 45.71
CA GLU A 144 -22.39 4.59 46.37
C GLU A 144 -21.74 4.09 47.66
N ALA A 145 -20.44 3.83 47.66
CA ALA A 145 -19.70 3.43 48.86
C ALA A 145 -19.77 4.51 49.95
N ALA A 146 -19.61 5.79 49.58
CA ALA A 146 -19.72 6.91 50.51
C ALA A 146 -21.14 7.08 51.07
N ARG A 147 -22.18 6.94 50.24
CA ARG A 147 -23.57 6.96 50.69
C ARG A 147 -23.87 5.84 51.68
N LYS A 148 -23.39 4.63 51.41
CA LYS A 148 -23.58 3.48 52.28
C LYS A 148 -22.89 3.68 53.63
N ALA A 149 -21.63 4.12 53.63
CA ALA A 149 -20.90 4.44 54.85
C ALA A 149 -21.57 5.55 55.68
N GLY A 150 -22.10 6.59 55.01
CA GLY A 150 -22.87 7.65 55.66
C GLY A 150 -24.14 7.12 56.33
N ALA A 151 -24.93 6.31 55.60
CA ALA A 151 -26.14 5.69 56.12
C ALA A 151 -25.86 4.77 57.32
N ASP A 152 -24.82 3.93 57.23
CA ASP A 152 -24.40 3.02 58.31
C ASP A 152 -23.98 3.81 59.57
N THR A 153 -23.26 4.93 59.39
CA THR A 153 -22.83 5.81 60.50
C THR A 153 -24.02 6.49 61.16
N GLU A 154 -24.96 7.01 60.37
CA GLU A 154 -26.15 7.68 60.87
C GLU A 154 -27.07 6.72 61.62
N GLN A 155 -27.16 5.48 61.16
CA GLN A 155 -27.92 4.41 61.81
C GLN A 155 -27.26 3.99 63.14
N ALA A 156 -25.92 3.90 63.19
CA ALA A 156 -25.19 3.63 64.42
C ALA A 156 -25.39 4.72 65.48
N LEU A 157 -25.37 6.00 65.07
CA LEU A 157 -25.61 7.14 65.97
C LEU A 157 -27.03 7.14 66.53
N ARG A 158 -28.05 6.84 65.71
CA ARG A 158 -29.44 6.73 66.20
C ARG A 158 -29.63 5.60 67.21
N ASN A 159 -28.99 4.45 66.98
CA ASN A 159 -29.06 3.33 67.92
C ASN A 159 -28.38 3.64 69.26
N ALA A 160 -27.27 4.40 69.25
CA ALA A 160 -26.58 4.84 70.46
C ALA A 160 -27.36 5.93 71.24
N THR A 161 -28.24 6.68 70.58
CA THR A 161 -29.03 7.76 71.23
C THR A 161 -30.32 7.23 71.88
N ASN A 162 -30.80 6.06 71.45
CA ASN A 162 -32.03 5.43 71.97
C ASN A 162 -31.77 4.33 73.03
N ASN A 163 -30.55 4.21 73.55
CA ASN A 163 -30.19 3.34 74.69
C ASN A 163 -29.88 4.17 75.94
#